data_AF-A0A7J4QPI9-F1
#
_entry.id   AF-A0A7J4QPI9-F1
#
_cell.length_a   1.000
_cell.length_b   1.000
_cell.length_c   1.000
_cell.angle_alpha   90.00
_cell.angle_beta   90.00
_cell.angle_gamma   90.00
#
_symmetry.space_group_name_H-M   'P 1'
#
loop_
_entity.id
_entity.type
_entity.pdbx_description
1 polymer ?
#
loop_
_entity_poly.entity_id
_entity_poly.type
_entity_poly.pdbx_seq_one_letter_code
_entity_poly.pdbx_strand_id
1 'polypeptide(L)'
;MGMVVMTYKINPDSDVEDVDAEAIATTISAMGDDVYNIQSVEVKPLAFGLKFVQVHVVMNDGEGLADALEGRMSEIHGVGEIEVLSMGLI
;
A
#
# COMPACT_ATOMS: atom_id res chain seq x y z
N MET A 1 19.07 9.78 10.50
CA MET A 1 17.82 9.19 9.99
C MET A 1 18.10 8.76 8.57
N GLY A 2 17.97 7.46 8.30
CA GLY A 2 18.11 6.91 6.94
C GLY A 2 16.80 7.00 6.18
N MET A 3 16.84 6.76 4.88
CA MET A 3 15.64 6.52 4.09
C MET A 3 15.39 5.02 4.04
N VAL A 4 14.13 4.62 4.09
CA VAL A 4 13.70 3.25 3.88
C VAL A 4 12.86 3.16 2.62
N VAL A 5 13.02 2.07 1.88
CA VAL A 5 12.05 1.62 0.90
C VAL A 5 11.22 0.52 1.54
N MET A 6 9.89 0.64 1.43
CA MET A 6 8.95 -0.39 1.82
C MET A 6 8.15 -0.84 0.62
N THR A 7 7.91 -2.15 0.55
CA THR A 7 7.00 -2.74 -0.42
C THR A 7 5.82 -3.35 0.32
N TYR A 8 4.62 -2.87 0.03
CA TYR A 8 3.38 -3.36 0.59
C TYR A 8 2.60 -4.19 -0.42
N LYS A 9 1.87 -5.18 0.08
CA LYS A 9 0.80 -5.89 -0.63
C LYS A 9 -0.50 -5.61 0.09
N ILE A 10 -1.45 -5.00 -0.61
CA ILE A 10 -2.79 -4.70 -0.11
C ILE A 10 -3.76 -5.65 -0.79
N ASN A 11 -4.39 -6.50 0.02
CA ASN A 11 -5.46 -7.39 -0.41
C ASN A 11 -6.81 -6.66 -0.28
N PRO A 12 -7.65 -6.67 -1.33
CA PRO A 12 -9.05 -6.34 -1.23
C PRO A 12 -9.76 -7.12 -0.10
N ASP A 13 -10.68 -6.47 0.59
CA ASP A 13 -11.54 -7.12 1.58
C ASP A 13 -12.44 -8.15 0.88
N SER A 14 -12.37 -9.40 1.30
CA SER A 14 -13.15 -10.51 0.74
C SER A 14 -14.62 -10.48 1.12
N ASP A 15 -14.98 -9.76 2.18
CA ASP A 15 -16.37 -9.65 2.66
C ASP A 15 -17.13 -8.50 1.98
N VAL A 16 -16.43 -7.65 1.22
CA VAL A 16 -17.03 -6.57 0.44
C VAL A 16 -17.24 -7.04 -1.01
N GLU A 17 -18.48 -6.96 -1.49
CA GLU A 17 -18.79 -7.28 -2.88
C GLU A 17 -18.24 -6.21 -3.83
N ASP A 18 -17.83 -6.63 -5.03
CA ASP A 18 -17.36 -5.76 -6.11
C ASP A 18 -16.21 -4.80 -5.74
N VAL A 19 -15.31 -5.21 -4.84
CA VAL A 19 -14.12 -4.40 -4.52
C VAL A 19 -13.25 -4.19 -5.76
N ASP A 20 -13.03 -2.92 -6.09
CA ASP A 20 -12.20 -2.51 -7.21
C ASP A 20 -10.75 -2.22 -6.76
N ALA A 21 -9.85 -3.16 -7.06
CA ALA A 21 -8.42 -3.00 -6.82
C ALA A 21 -7.80 -1.82 -7.58
N GLU A 22 -8.35 -1.42 -8.73
CA GLU A 22 -7.88 -0.25 -9.48
C GLU A 22 -8.27 1.05 -8.77
N ALA A 23 -9.44 1.09 -8.13
CA ALA A 23 -9.86 2.23 -7.32
C ALA A 23 -9.00 2.39 -6.05
N ILE A 24 -8.67 1.27 -5.39
CA ILE A 24 -7.71 1.25 -4.27
C ILE A 24 -6.35 1.78 -4.75
N ALA A 25 -5.82 1.25 -5.86
CA ALA A 25 -4.55 1.68 -6.43
C ALA A 25 -4.52 3.17 -6.78
N THR A 26 -5.61 3.69 -7.36
CA THR A 26 -5.76 5.12 -7.68
C THR A 26 -5.75 5.97 -6.42
N THR A 27 -6.46 5.53 -5.37
CA THR A 27 -6.51 6.25 -4.09
C THR A 27 -5.14 6.28 -3.43
N ILE A 28 -4.44 5.14 -3.37
CA ILE A 28 -3.10 5.07 -2.79
C ILE A 28 -2.11 5.93 -3.59
N SER A 29 -2.19 5.92 -4.92
CA SER A 29 -1.31 6.75 -5.77
C SER A 29 -1.44 8.25 -5.45
N ALA A 30 -2.63 8.69 -5.03
CA ALA A 30 -2.90 10.08 -4.65
C ALA A 30 -2.50 10.42 -3.20
N MET A 31 -2.06 9.44 -2.39
CA MET A 31 -1.63 9.66 -1.01
C MET A 31 -0.19 10.19 -0.89
N GLY A 32 0.57 10.20 -2.00
CA GLY A 32 1.96 10.62 -2.02
C GLY A 32 2.14 12.10 -1.65
N ASP A 33 3.13 12.37 -0.82
CA ASP A 33 3.46 13.71 -0.30
C ASP A 33 4.97 13.81 0.03
N ASP A 34 5.40 14.90 0.67
CA ASP A 34 6.80 15.11 1.06
C ASP A 34 7.30 14.12 2.14
N VAL A 35 6.38 13.44 2.84
CA VAL A 35 6.67 12.44 3.87
C VAL A 35 6.70 11.04 3.27
N TYR A 36 5.74 10.74 2.40
CA TYR A 36 5.54 9.45 1.77
C TYR A 36 5.74 9.55 0.26
N ASN A 37 6.95 9.26 -0.19
CA ASN A 37 7.27 9.27 -1.60
C ASN A 37 6.84 7.95 -2.25
N ILE A 38 5.59 7.88 -2.71
CA ILE A 38 5.02 6.72 -3.41
C ILE A 38 5.63 6.64 -4.81
N GLN A 39 6.48 5.64 -5.00
CA GLN A 39 7.25 5.42 -6.24
C GLN A 39 6.45 4.66 -7.29
N SER A 40 5.68 3.65 -6.85
CA SER A 40 4.82 2.89 -7.75
C SER A 40 3.64 2.27 -7.00
N VAL A 41 2.53 2.13 -7.74
CA VAL A 41 1.33 1.41 -7.31
C VAL A 41 0.88 0.55 -8.48
N GLU A 42 0.86 -0.76 -8.29
CA GLU A 42 0.60 -1.73 -9.36
C GLU A 42 -0.48 -2.72 -8.93
N VAL A 43 -1.50 -2.91 -9.76
CA VAL A 43 -2.49 -3.98 -9.57
C VAL A 43 -1.96 -5.26 -10.19
N LYS A 44 -1.83 -6.32 -9.39
CA LYS A 44 -1.21 -7.59 -9.81
C LYS A 44 -2.18 -8.76 -9.60
N PRO A 45 -2.23 -9.73 -10.53
CA PRO A 45 -3.03 -10.93 -10.34
C PRO A 45 -2.45 -11.79 -9.23
N LEU A 46 -3.31 -12.39 -8.40
CA LEU A 46 -2.93 -13.36 -7.37
C LEU A 46 -3.24 -14.78 -7.84
N ALA A 47 -4.52 -15.18 -7.80
CA ALA A 47 -5.04 -16.47 -8.25
C ALA A 47 -6.58 -16.39 -8.38
N PHE A 48 -7.19 -17.29 -9.16
CA PHE A 48 -8.65 -17.39 -9.28
C PHE A 48 -9.37 -16.08 -9.64
N GLY A 49 -8.73 -15.22 -10.44
CA GLY A 49 -9.27 -13.91 -10.82
C GLY A 49 -9.10 -12.82 -9.76
N LEU A 50 -8.60 -13.17 -8.56
CA LEU A 50 -8.27 -12.20 -7.52
C LEU A 50 -7.05 -11.37 -7.91
N LYS A 51 -7.05 -10.12 -7.46
CA LYS A 51 -5.97 -9.15 -7.63
C LYS A 51 -5.56 -8.60 -6.27
N PHE A 52 -4.34 -8.10 -6.18
CA PHE A 52 -3.86 -7.30 -5.06
C PHE A 52 -3.19 -6.03 -5.57
N VAL A 53 -3.04 -5.03 -4.71
CA VAL A 53 -2.30 -3.81 -5.01
C VAL A 53 -0.92 -3.91 -4.38
N GLN A 54 0.13 -3.72 -5.18
CA GLN A 54 1.51 -3.65 -4.72
C GLN A 54 1.94 -2.19 -4.68
N VAL A 55 2.46 -1.72 -3.55
CA VAL A 55 2.87 -0.33 -3.36
C VAL A 55 4.35 -0.28 -3.00
N HIS A 56 5.10 0.59 -3.68
CA HIS A 56 6.47 0.93 -3.31
C HIS A 56 6.49 2.36 -2.79
N VAL A 57 6.97 2.54 -1.56
CA VAL A 57 7.07 3.83 -0.91
C VAL A 57 8.47 4.03 -0.35
N VAL A 58 8.99 5.23 -0.51
CA VAL A 58 10.22 5.69 0.11
C VAL A 58 9.87 6.73 1.16
N MET A 59 10.35 6.56 2.38
CA MET A 59 10.11 7.51 3.48
C MET A 59 11.28 7.53 4.46
N ASN A 60 11.27 8.47 5.39
CA ASN A 60 12.24 8.53 6.46
C ASN A 60 12.04 7.32 7.41
N ASP A 61 13.13 6.77 7.95
CA ASP A 61 13.11 5.78 9.04
C ASP A 61 12.79 6.44 10.40
N GLY A 62 11.70 7.20 10.43
CA GLY A 62 11.17 7.86 11.61
C GLY A 62 10.16 6.96 12.32
N GLU A 63 10.16 7.00 13.64
CA GLU A 63 9.23 6.22 14.46
C GLU A 63 7.77 6.54 14.12
N GLY A 64 6.96 5.50 13.88
CA GLY A 64 5.53 5.61 13.62
C GLY A 64 5.13 6.01 12.19
N LEU A 65 6.07 6.29 11.29
CA LEU A 65 5.72 6.69 9.91
C LEU A 65 5.09 5.53 9.11
N ALA A 66 5.62 4.32 9.26
CA ALA A 66 5.06 3.11 8.63
C ALA A 66 3.65 2.82 9.14
N ASP A 67 3.47 2.78 10.46
CA ASP A 67 2.18 2.54 11.09
C ASP A 67 1.13 3.58 10.66
N ALA A 68 1.52 4.86 10.57
CA ALA A 68 0.63 5.91 10.11
C ALA A 68 0.23 5.76 8.63
N LEU A 69 1.14 5.31 7.76
CA LEU A 69 0.83 5.05 6.35
C LEU A 69 -0.11 3.84 6.22
N GLU A 70 0.19 2.76 6.94
CA GLU A 70 -0.65 1.56 6.99
C GLU A 70 -2.05 1.88 7.49
N GLY A 71 -2.16 2.70 8.54
CA GLY A 71 -3.45 3.21 9.03
C GLY A 71 -4.22 3.96 7.94
N ARG A 72 -3.58 4.92 7.26
CA ARG A 72 -4.21 5.66 6.15
C ARG A 72 -4.67 4.75 5.01
N MET A 73 -3.87 3.73 4.65
CA MET A 73 -4.24 2.76 3.61
C MET A 73 -5.41 1.88 4.06
N SER A 74 -5.48 1.53 5.35
CA SER A 74 -6.56 0.69 5.90
C SER A 74 -7.92 1.39 5.93
N GLU A 75 -7.95 2.72 5.95
CA GLU A 75 -9.19 3.52 5.89
C GLU A 75 -9.81 3.58 4.49
N ILE A 76 -9.08 3.15 3.45
CA ILE A 76 -9.59 3.12 2.08
C ILE A 76 -10.66 2.04 1.98
N HIS A 77 -11.83 2.41 1.46
CA HIS A 77 -12.92 1.46 1.27
C HIS A 77 -12.49 0.26 0.40
N GLY A 78 -12.79 -0.94 0.89
CA GLY A 78 -12.44 -2.19 0.21
C GLY A 78 -11.01 -2.66 0.49
N VAL A 79 -10.19 -1.94 1.26
CA VAL A 79 -8.93 -2.49 1.77
C VAL A 79 -9.22 -3.48 2.91
N GLY A 80 -8.67 -4.69 2.79
CA GLY A 80 -8.73 -5.71 3.83
C GLY A 80 -7.40 -5.84 4.55
N GLU A 81 -6.53 -6.70 4.05
CA GLU A 81 -5.23 -7.00 4.68
C GLU A 81 -4.09 -6.21 4.02
N ILE A 82 -3.18 -5.68 4.84
CA ILE A 82 -1.94 -5.03 4.41
C ILE A 82 -0.76 -5.88 4.90
N GLU A 83 0.06 -6.35 3.96
CA GLU A 83 1.25 -7.15 4.22
C GLU A 83 2.52 -6.39 3.82
N VAL A 84 3.55 -6.42 4.66
CA VAL A 84 4.89 -5.92 4.29
C VAL A 84 5.64 -7.03 3.54
N LEU A 85 5.90 -6.82 2.26
CA LEU A 85 6.69 -7.75 1.43
C LEU A 85 8.19 -7.56 1.62
N SER A 86 8.64 -6.31 1.74
CA SER A 86 10.06 -6.02 1.97
C SER A 86 10.28 -4.66 2.61
N MET A 87 11.40 -4.54 3.32
CA MET A 87 11.90 -3.31 3.90
C MET A 87 13.42 -3.25 3.67
N GLY A 88 13.91 -2.12 3.15
CA GLY A 88 15.34 -1.92 2.88
C GLY A 88 15.78 -0.50 3.20
N LEU A 89 16.99 -0.37 3.74
CA LEU A 89 17.64 0.94 3.93
C LEU A 89 18.26 1.40 2.61
N ILE A 90 18.17 2.70 2.32
CA ILE A 90 18.70 3.36 1.12
C ILE A 90 19.84 4.30 1.52
#